data_AF-A0A7Z8Y4V9-F1
#
_entry.id   AF-A0A7Z8Y4V9-F1
#
_cell.length_a   1.000
_cell.length_b   1.000
_cell.length_c   1.000
_cell.angle_alpha   90.00
_cell.angle_beta   90.00
_cell.angle_gamma   90.00
#
_symmetry.space_group_name_H-M   'P 1'
#
loop_
_entity.id
_entity.type
_entity.pdbx_description
1 polymer ?
#
loop_
_entity_poly.entity_id
_entity_poly.type
_entity_poly.pdbx_seq_one_letter_code
_entity_poly.pdbx_strand_id
1 'polypeptide(L)'
;MIEAMQRRGGRAGGAFNPRLTTKTRDLSGSCSLSVTDRFDFAQDELLLTVCNAAGGDVAHLQILDAHQPSASMDAFSLSPGDQVELIRTAAPYDLRLLGPDGFCRRFSGCLAEDGPVAARLKEPRRGRGLILEIVPAEDAWFCVNDETGLCPTRRYRLSAGAPLRLRLPVLPDGAYDLTVSRLGGAFSRRFAGRLASQDPLRSCG
;
A
#
# COMPACT_ATOMS: atom_id res chain seq x y z
N MET A 1 -14.63 -49.90 -17.66
CA MET A 1 -14.52 -49.90 -16.19
C MET A 1 -13.66 -48.70 -15.82
N ILE A 2 -14.20 -47.80 -15.01
CA ILE A 2 -13.82 -46.38 -14.94
C ILE A 2 -12.54 -46.18 -14.10
N GLU A 3 -11.58 -45.44 -14.66
CA GLU A 3 -10.32 -45.03 -14.01
C GLU A 3 -10.52 -43.91 -12.98
N ALA A 4 -9.58 -43.89 -12.03
CA ALA A 4 -9.57 -43.12 -10.80
C ALA A 4 -9.53 -41.59 -11.00
N MET A 5 -10.45 -40.89 -10.32
CA MET A 5 -10.27 -39.47 -9.97
C MET A 5 -9.79 -39.39 -8.51
N GLN A 6 -8.47 -39.37 -8.33
CA GLN A 6 -7.84 -38.91 -7.10
C GLN A 6 -8.06 -37.41 -6.96
N ARG A 7 -8.81 -37.03 -5.92
CA ARG A 7 -8.87 -35.66 -5.40
C ARG A 7 -7.47 -35.27 -4.92
N ARG A 8 -6.79 -34.37 -5.64
CA ARG A 8 -5.62 -33.67 -5.11
C ARG A 8 -6.09 -32.55 -4.20
N GLY A 9 -5.68 -32.63 -2.94
CA GLY A 9 -5.97 -31.68 -1.88
C GLY A 9 -5.49 -30.28 -2.21
N GLY A 10 -6.27 -29.30 -1.76
CA GLY A 10 -5.93 -27.89 -1.81
C GLY A 10 -4.61 -27.64 -1.07
N ARG A 11 -3.73 -26.88 -1.72
CA ARG A 11 -2.48 -26.42 -1.16
C ARG A 11 -2.82 -25.44 -0.04
N ALA A 12 -2.42 -25.79 1.18
CA ALA A 12 -2.55 -24.97 2.37
C ALA A 12 -1.95 -23.58 2.16
N GLY A 13 -2.59 -22.57 2.77
CA GLY A 13 -2.23 -21.15 2.67
C GLY A 13 -0.75 -20.89 2.90
N GLY A 14 -0.19 -20.01 2.06
CA GLY A 14 1.20 -19.59 2.15
C GLY A 14 1.50 -19.00 3.52
N ALA A 15 2.53 -19.53 4.18
CA ALA A 15 3.00 -19.04 5.47
C ALA A 15 3.61 -17.63 5.32
N PHE A 16 3.33 -16.78 6.30
CA PHE A 16 3.90 -15.45 6.41
C PHE A 16 5.41 -15.52 6.73
N ASN A 17 6.25 -14.89 5.89
CA ASN A 17 7.70 -14.79 6.12
C ASN A 17 8.13 -13.31 6.12
N PRO A 18 8.14 -12.62 7.27
CA PRO A 18 8.70 -11.28 7.38
C PRO A 18 10.24 -11.35 7.35
N ARG A 19 10.88 -10.47 6.57
CA ARG A 19 12.33 -10.26 6.60
C ARG A 19 12.63 -8.83 7.02
N LEU A 20 13.20 -8.67 8.21
CA LEU A 20 13.70 -7.39 8.69
C LEU A 20 15.07 -7.12 8.09
N THR A 21 15.26 -5.94 7.52
CA THR A 21 16.55 -5.48 7.01
C THR A 21 16.81 -4.07 7.52
N THR A 22 17.99 -3.84 8.09
CA THR A 22 18.44 -2.52 8.51
C THR A 22 19.21 -1.87 7.37
N LYS A 23 18.68 -0.79 6.79
CA LYS A 23 19.41 0.06 5.83
C LYS A 23 19.21 1.52 6.19
N THR A 24 20.21 2.09 6.85
CA THR A 24 20.21 3.48 7.29
C THR A 24 20.31 4.43 6.10
N ARG A 25 19.33 5.31 5.94
CA ARG A 25 19.45 6.52 5.13
C ARG A 25 18.94 7.70 5.94
N ASP A 26 19.79 8.70 6.15
CA ASP A 26 19.46 9.93 6.85
C ASP A 26 18.43 10.74 6.06
N LEU A 27 17.22 10.83 6.60
CA LEU A 27 16.19 11.78 6.22
C LEU A 27 15.57 12.25 7.54
N SER A 28 15.82 13.48 7.94
CA SER A 28 15.25 14.05 9.18
C SER A 28 13.78 14.42 9.01
N GLY A 29 12.94 14.01 9.96
CA GLY A 29 11.59 14.58 10.15
C GLY A 29 10.49 13.56 10.47
N SER A 30 10.14 13.49 11.75
CA SER A 30 8.87 13.03 12.36
C SER A 30 7.94 12.14 11.51
N CYS A 31 8.02 10.82 11.76
CA CYS A 31 7.15 9.72 11.33
C CYS A 31 6.79 9.68 9.84
N SER A 32 7.70 9.11 9.05
CA SER A 32 7.57 8.99 7.58
C SER A 32 7.39 7.53 7.15
N LEU A 33 6.37 6.85 7.70
CA LEU A 33 6.05 5.51 7.24
C LEU A 33 5.73 5.55 5.73
N SER A 34 6.49 4.77 4.97
CA SER A 34 6.24 4.58 3.54
C SER A 34 6.10 3.11 3.25
N VAL A 35 5.22 2.78 2.31
CA VAL A 35 5.00 1.41 1.84
C VAL A 35 5.13 1.41 0.34
N THR A 36 6.00 0.54 -0.17
CA THR A 36 6.10 0.28 -1.60
C THR A 36 5.71 -1.16 -1.89
N ASP A 37 4.82 -1.35 -2.85
CA ASP A 37 4.48 -2.65 -3.40
C ASP A 37 5.25 -2.96 -4.69
N ARG A 38 5.63 -4.23 -4.80
CA ARG A 38 6.19 -4.85 -6.00
C ARG A 38 5.58 -6.24 -6.14
N PHE A 39 5.19 -6.58 -7.36
CA PHE A 39 4.80 -7.94 -7.70
C PHE A 39 5.99 -8.69 -8.30
N ASP A 40 6.21 -9.92 -7.83
CA ASP A 40 7.02 -10.91 -8.49
C ASP A 40 6.09 -11.92 -9.19
N PHE A 41 5.94 -11.75 -10.51
CA PHE A 41 5.07 -12.59 -11.33
C PHE A 41 5.62 -14.00 -11.56
N ALA A 42 6.93 -14.19 -11.42
CA ALA A 42 7.52 -15.52 -11.57
C ALA A 42 7.20 -16.40 -10.35
N GLN A 43 7.08 -15.76 -9.18
CA GLN A 43 6.79 -16.43 -7.91
C GLN A 43 5.32 -16.32 -7.49
N ASP A 44 4.52 -15.53 -8.23
CA ASP A 44 3.15 -15.13 -7.85
C ASP A 44 3.13 -14.53 -6.44
N GLU A 45 4.02 -13.56 -6.21
CA GLU A 45 4.20 -12.94 -4.90
C GLU A 45 3.98 -11.42 -4.94
N LEU A 46 3.31 -10.91 -3.90
CA LEU A 46 3.27 -9.51 -3.54
C LEU A 46 4.32 -9.26 -2.46
N LEU A 47 5.32 -8.46 -2.80
CA LEU A 47 6.30 -7.91 -1.86
C LEU A 47 5.87 -6.51 -1.45
N LEU A 48 5.65 -6.31 -0.15
CA LEU A 48 5.50 -5.00 0.46
C LEU A 48 6.76 -4.68 1.26
N THR A 49 7.37 -3.53 0.99
CA THR A 49 8.44 -2.98 1.82
C THR A 49 7.87 -1.82 2.60
N VAL A 50 7.92 -1.93 3.93
CA VAL A 50 7.52 -0.85 4.86
C VAL A 50 8.78 -0.25 5.46
N CYS A 51 8.95 1.06 5.34
CA CYS A 51 10.09 1.77 5.87
C CYS A 51 9.63 2.82 6.88
N ASN A 52 10.31 2.89 8.03
CA ASN A 52 10.28 4.04 8.92
C ASN A 52 11.53 4.87 8.60
N ALA A 53 11.41 6.12 8.10
CA ALA A 53 12.64 6.86 7.80
C ALA A 53 13.38 7.28 9.08
N ALA A 54 14.62 7.73 8.89
CA ALA A 54 15.48 8.11 9.99
C ALA A 54 14.94 9.32 10.77
N GLY A 55 15.45 9.52 11.99
CA GLY A 55 15.18 10.73 12.78
C GLY A 55 13.74 10.91 13.29
N GLY A 56 12.89 9.88 13.22
CA GLY A 56 11.57 9.83 13.86
C GLY A 56 11.56 9.02 15.16
N ASP A 57 10.37 8.67 15.65
CA ASP A 57 10.17 7.71 16.74
C ASP A 57 10.03 6.28 16.21
N VAL A 58 10.03 5.30 17.12
CA VAL A 58 9.67 3.92 16.80
C VAL A 58 8.23 3.87 16.27
N ALA A 59 8.04 3.28 15.10
CA ALA A 59 6.73 3.12 14.48
C ALA A 59 6.13 1.75 14.82
N HIS A 60 4.98 1.74 15.49
CA HIS A 60 4.23 0.52 15.75
C HIS A 60 3.22 0.25 14.63
N LEU A 61 3.36 -0.90 13.98
CA LEU A 61 2.56 -1.33 12.84
C LEU A 61 1.75 -2.57 13.18
N GLN A 62 0.53 -2.63 12.67
CA GLN A 62 -0.29 -3.84 12.65
C GLN A 62 -0.57 -4.25 11.22
N ILE A 63 -0.46 -5.54 10.95
CA ILE A 63 -0.76 -6.12 9.64
C ILE A 63 -1.92 -7.09 9.79
N LEU A 64 -2.99 -6.81 9.07
CA LEU A 64 -4.20 -7.62 9.03
C LEU A 64 -4.36 -8.23 7.64
N ASP A 65 -4.81 -9.47 7.59
CA ASP A 65 -5.10 -10.23 6.38
C ASP A 65 -6.53 -10.73 6.48
N ALA A 66 -7.42 -10.20 5.64
CA ALA A 66 -8.83 -10.54 5.70
C ALA A 66 -9.11 -12.01 5.34
N HIS A 67 -8.18 -12.69 4.66
CA HIS A 67 -8.30 -14.10 4.31
C HIS A 67 -7.76 -15.03 5.39
N GLN A 68 -7.02 -14.52 6.39
CA GLN A 68 -6.52 -15.30 7.53
C GLN A 68 -6.73 -14.60 8.88
N PRO A 69 -7.97 -14.24 9.28
CA PRO A 69 -8.22 -13.37 10.45
C PRO A 69 -7.64 -13.87 11.77
N SER A 70 -7.57 -15.19 11.96
CA SER A 70 -7.09 -15.83 13.19
C SER A 70 -5.57 -15.89 13.32
N ALA A 71 -4.83 -15.69 12.22
CA ALA A 71 -3.37 -15.61 12.21
C ALA A 71 -2.87 -14.16 12.01
N SER A 72 -3.76 -13.23 11.67
CA SER A 72 -3.42 -11.96 11.05
C SER A 72 -3.36 -10.76 12.01
N MET A 73 -2.69 -10.90 13.14
CA MET A 73 -2.37 -9.72 13.94
C MET A 73 -0.89 -9.72 14.26
N ASP A 74 -0.10 -9.64 13.19
CA ASP A 74 1.34 -9.43 13.33
C ASP A 74 1.56 -7.95 13.67
N ALA A 75 2.14 -7.72 14.84
CA ALA A 75 2.55 -6.40 15.30
C ALA A 75 4.06 -6.25 15.13
N PHE A 76 4.49 -5.14 14.53
CA PHE A 76 5.89 -4.81 14.32
C PHE A 76 6.23 -3.48 14.97
N SER A 77 7.43 -3.38 15.52
CA SER A 77 8.03 -2.12 15.90
C SER A 77 9.21 -1.87 14.98
N LEU A 78 9.16 -0.78 14.22
CA LEU A 78 10.25 -0.37 13.34
C LEU A 78 10.98 0.82 13.96
N SER A 79 12.26 0.64 14.27
CA SER A 79 13.09 1.76 14.70
C SER A 79 13.27 2.75 13.54
N PRO A 80 13.63 4.00 13.82
CA PRO A 80 13.94 4.96 12.76
C PRO A 80 15.06 4.44 11.85
N GLY A 81 14.82 4.42 10.54
CA GLY A 81 15.73 3.87 9.54
C GLY A 81 15.58 2.38 9.28
N ASP A 82 14.70 1.67 10.02
CA ASP A 82 14.42 0.26 9.78
C ASP A 82 13.41 0.08 8.63
N GLN A 83 13.52 -1.08 7.98
CA GLN A 83 12.51 -1.56 7.05
C GLN A 83 12.17 -3.03 7.29
N VAL A 84 10.93 -3.38 6.97
CA VAL A 84 10.46 -4.76 6.94
C VAL A 84 9.92 -5.09 5.56
N GLU A 85 10.32 -6.25 5.07
CA GLU A 85 9.79 -6.86 3.85
C GLU A 85 8.75 -7.90 4.22
N LEU A 86 7.60 -7.82 3.55
CA LEU A 86 6.45 -8.68 3.74
C LEU A 86 6.16 -9.34 2.40
N ILE A 87 6.22 -10.67 2.37
CA ILE A 87 5.93 -11.45 1.18
C ILE A 87 4.57 -12.12 1.36
N ARG A 88 3.73 -12.08 0.33
CA ARG A 88 2.46 -12.82 0.26
C ARG A 88 2.31 -13.47 -1.09
N THR A 89 1.69 -14.65 -1.11
CA THR A 89 1.18 -15.23 -2.35
C THR A 89 0.11 -14.31 -2.95
N ALA A 90 0.12 -14.12 -4.27
CA ALA A 90 -0.73 -13.18 -4.99
C ALA A 90 -2.03 -13.81 -5.54
N ALA A 91 -2.40 -15.00 -5.04
CA ALA A 91 -3.78 -15.47 -4.96
C ALA A 91 -4.62 -14.52 -4.06
N PRO A 92 -5.96 -14.45 -4.19
CA PRO A 92 -6.75 -13.31 -3.69
C PRO A 92 -6.24 -12.80 -2.35
N TYR A 93 -5.77 -11.55 -2.37
CA TYR A 93 -5.12 -10.93 -1.23
C TYR A 93 -5.95 -9.74 -0.77
N ASP A 94 -5.99 -9.52 0.55
CA ASP A 94 -6.59 -8.34 1.16
C ASP A 94 -5.85 -8.02 2.46
N LEU A 95 -4.81 -7.20 2.32
CA LEU A 95 -3.90 -6.81 3.39
C LEU A 95 -4.21 -5.39 3.83
N ARG A 96 -4.26 -5.17 5.14
CA ARG A 96 -4.33 -3.84 5.75
C ARG A 96 -3.14 -3.63 6.66
N LEU A 97 -2.38 -2.58 6.38
CA LEU A 97 -1.30 -2.10 7.21
C LEU A 97 -1.79 -0.87 7.95
N LEU A 98 -1.77 -0.93 9.28
CA LEU A 98 -2.19 0.15 10.17
C LEU A 98 -0.96 0.64 10.93
N GLY A 99 -0.84 1.95 11.09
CA GLY A 99 0.24 2.59 11.83
C GLY A 99 -0.20 3.85 12.56
N PRO A 100 0.75 4.61 13.12
CA PRO A 100 0.49 5.88 13.81
C PRO A 100 -0.19 6.92 12.92
N ASP A 101 -0.77 7.96 13.53
CA ASP A 101 -1.34 9.13 12.84
C ASP A 101 -2.40 8.81 11.77
N GLY A 102 -3.15 7.73 11.98
CA GLY A 102 -4.17 7.27 11.03
C GLY A 102 -3.58 6.66 9.76
N PHE A 103 -2.28 6.35 9.74
CA PHE A 103 -1.64 5.67 8.63
C PHE A 103 -2.36 4.35 8.35
N CYS A 104 -2.92 4.25 7.14
CA CYS A 104 -3.54 3.03 6.66
C CYS A 104 -3.20 2.82 5.18
N ARG A 105 -2.76 1.61 4.86
CA ARG A 105 -2.61 1.13 3.48
C ARG A 105 -3.39 -0.17 3.34
N ARG A 106 -4.33 -0.21 2.41
CA ARG A 106 -5.01 -1.46 2.03
C ARG A 106 -4.55 -1.88 0.64
N PHE A 107 -4.14 -3.13 0.53
CA PHE A 107 -3.78 -3.78 -0.72
C PHE A 107 -4.75 -4.94 -0.91
N SER A 108 -5.64 -4.82 -1.89
CA SER A 108 -6.52 -5.93 -2.27
C SER A 108 -6.47 -6.20 -3.76
N GLY A 109 -6.66 -7.45 -4.15
CA GLY A 109 -6.74 -7.84 -5.56
C GLY A 109 -6.48 -9.32 -5.78
N CYS A 110 -6.45 -9.69 -7.06
CA CYS A 110 -6.15 -11.05 -7.52
C CYS A 110 -5.23 -10.90 -8.73
N LEU A 111 -3.96 -11.31 -8.63
CA LEU A 111 -2.98 -11.02 -9.68
C LEU A 111 -3.34 -11.68 -11.02
N ALA A 112 -3.93 -12.87 -10.96
CA ALA A 112 -4.41 -13.60 -12.13
C ALA A 112 -5.56 -12.89 -12.88
N GLU A 113 -6.37 -12.09 -12.18
CA GLU A 113 -7.53 -11.39 -12.77
C GLU A 113 -7.21 -9.94 -13.12
N ASP A 114 -6.44 -9.27 -12.26
CA ASP A 114 -6.18 -7.84 -12.34
C ASP A 114 -4.93 -7.50 -13.15
N GLY A 115 -4.06 -8.48 -13.40
CA GLY A 115 -2.74 -8.25 -13.95
C GLY A 115 -1.88 -7.28 -13.12
N PRO A 116 -0.71 -6.90 -13.64
CA PRO A 116 0.16 -5.91 -13.00
C PRO A 116 -0.49 -4.52 -12.98
N VAL A 117 -0.71 -3.98 -11.78
CA VAL A 117 -1.07 -2.57 -11.60
C VAL A 117 -0.25 -1.95 -10.48
N ALA A 118 0.50 -0.89 -10.80
CA ALA A 118 1.19 -0.09 -9.79
C ALA A 118 0.35 1.14 -9.47
N ALA A 119 0.02 1.36 -8.19
CA ALA A 119 -0.56 2.59 -7.70
C ALA A 119 0.21 3.09 -6.49
N ARG A 120 0.70 4.34 -6.53
CA ARG A 120 1.61 4.87 -5.52
C ARG A 120 1.27 6.31 -5.17
N LEU A 121 1.49 6.67 -3.91
CA LEU A 121 1.52 8.07 -3.50
C LEU A 121 2.95 8.59 -3.46
N LYS A 122 3.13 9.82 -3.93
CA LYS A 122 4.39 10.54 -3.87
C LYS A 122 4.14 11.95 -3.36
N GLU A 123 5.09 12.47 -2.60
CA GLU A 123 5.10 13.90 -2.32
C GLU A 123 5.55 14.67 -3.58
N PRO A 124 4.92 15.82 -3.87
CA PRO A 124 5.38 16.68 -4.95
C PRO A 124 6.75 17.27 -4.62
N ARG A 125 7.58 17.50 -5.65
CA ARG A 125 8.91 18.13 -5.47
C ARG A 125 8.83 19.54 -4.85
N ARG A 126 7.71 20.22 -5.01
CA ARG A 126 7.44 21.57 -4.48
C ARG A 126 5.98 21.68 -4.03
N GLY A 127 5.76 22.41 -2.94
CA GLY A 127 4.43 22.65 -2.34
C GLY A 127 3.92 21.49 -1.50
N ARG A 128 2.87 21.74 -0.70
CA ARG A 128 2.25 20.73 0.17
C ARG A 128 1.21 19.91 -0.59
N GLY A 129 1.17 18.60 -0.37
CA GLY A 129 0.14 17.72 -0.91
C GLY A 129 0.68 16.35 -1.32
N LEU A 130 -0.13 15.60 -2.06
CA LEU A 130 0.22 14.27 -2.55
C LEU A 130 -0.09 14.15 -4.04
N ILE A 131 0.70 13.34 -4.74
CA ILE A 131 0.47 12.94 -6.12
C ILE A 131 0.21 11.44 -6.12
N LEU A 132 -0.97 11.06 -6.60
CA LEU A 132 -1.27 9.68 -6.96
C LEU A 132 -0.71 9.40 -8.35
N GLU A 133 0.06 8.33 -8.48
CA GLU A 133 0.48 7.77 -9.76
C GLU A 133 -0.12 6.37 -9.94
N ILE A 134 -0.78 6.12 -11.07
CA ILE A 134 -1.30 4.80 -11.45
C ILE A 134 -0.70 4.40 -12.80
N VAL A 135 -0.14 3.19 -12.87
CA VAL A 135 0.44 2.61 -14.09
C VAL A 135 -0.09 1.19 -14.25
N PRO A 136 -1.05 0.95 -15.18
CA PRO A 136 -1.51 -0.40 -15.47
C PRO A 136 -0.62 -1.07 -16.52
N ALA A 137 -0.53 -2.40 -16.51
CA ALA A 137 0.11 -3.16 -17.60
C ALA A 137 -0.83 -3.41 -18.79
N GLU A 138 -2.12 -3.19 -18.62
CA GLU A 138 -3.15 -3.39 -19.64
C GLU A 138 -4.06 -2.17 -19.74
N ASP A 139 -4.73 -2.03 -20.89
CA ASP A 139 -5.77 -1.03 -21.06
C ASP A 139 -6.95 -1.33 -20.14
N ALA A 140 -7.25 -0.41 -19.23
CA ALA A 140 -8.30 -0.62 -18.24
C ALA A 140 -8.94 0.69 -17.77
N TRP A 141 -10.12 0.54 -17.17
CA TRP A 141 -10.78 1.64 -16.47
C TRP A 141 -10.48 1.58 -14.99
N PHE A 142 -10.19 2.74 -14.41
CA PHE A 142 -9.95 2.90 -12.97
C PHE A 142 -10.91 3.92 -12.37
N CYS A 143 -11.38 3.64 -11.17
CA CYS A 143 -12.06 4.58 -10.30
C CYS A 143 -11.07 5.13 -9.27
N VAL A 144 -11.15 6.43 -9.05
CA VAL A 144 -10.46 7.11 -7.96
C VAL A 144 -11.53 7.76 -7.08
N ASN A 145 -11.65 7.26 -5.86
CA ASN A 145 -12.55 7.75 -4.84
C ASN A 145 -11.74 8.54 -3.81
N ASP A 146 -12.24 9.72 -3.47
CA ASP A 146 -11.79 10.48 -2.32
C ASP A 146 -12.75 10.20 -1.16
N GLU A 147 -12.28 9.42 -0.20
CA GLU A 147 -13.09 8.99 0.94
C GLU A 147 -13.29 10.12 1.96
N THR A 148 -12.57 11.24 1.82
CA THR A 148 -12.80 12.46 2.61
C THR A 148 -14.01 13.26 2.14
N GLY A 149 -14.50 12.99 0.92
CA GLY A 149 -15.62 13.70 0.32
C GLY A 149 -15.28 15.09 -0.25
N LEU A 150 -14.01 15.48 -0.33
CA LEU A 150 -13.61 16.77 -0.93
C LEU A 150 -13.79 16.79 -2.46
N CYS A 151 -13.68 15.63 -3.11
CA CYS A 151 -13.85 15.47 -4.55
C CYS A 151 -14.82 14.34 -4.88
N PRO A 152 -15.62 14.47 -5.96
CA PRO A 152 -16.44 13.36 -6.44
C PRO A 152 -15.56 12.21 -6.97
N THR A 153 -16.12 11.00 -6.96
CA THR A 153 -15.53 9.83 -7.65
C THR A 153 -15.25 10.16 -9.11
N ARG A 154 -14.03 9.86 -9.57
CA ARG A 154 -13.61 10.06 -10.96
C ARG A 154 -13.22 8.75 -11.61
N ARG A 155 -13.56 8.61 -12.89
CA ARG A 155 -13.21 7.44 -13.72
C ARG A 155 -12.20 7.84 -14.77
N TYR A 156 -11.18 7.00 -14.95
CA TYR A 156 -10.12 7.23 -15.91
C TYR A 156 -9.92 5.98 -16.76
N ARG A 157 -9.90 6.15 -18.08
CA ARG A 157 -9.43 5.11 -19.00
C ARG A 157 -7.93 5.28 -19.17
N LEU A 158 -7.16 4.27 -18.81
CA LEU A 158 -5.71 4.30 -18.87
C LEU A 158 -5.24 3.26 -19.87
N SER A 159 -4.26 3.66 -20.69
CA SER A 159 -3.56 2.75 -21.58
C SER A 159 -2.42 2.04 -20.85
N ALA A 160 -2.10 0.83 -21.29
CA ALA A 160 -0.97 0.06 -20.81
C ALA A 160 0.33 0.89 -20.77
N GLY A 161 1.00 0.90 -19.62
CA GLY A 161 2.27 1.59 -19.40
C GLY A 161 2.19 3.12 -19.30
N ALA A 162 1.03 3.74 -19.60
CA ALA A 162 0.87 5.18 -19.53
C ALA A 162 0.50 5.64 -18.11
N PRO A 163 1.36 6.42 -17.42
CA PRO A 163 1.09 6.83 -16.05
C PRO A 163 -0.02 7.90 -15.99
N LEU A 164 -1.05 7.65 -15.18
CA LEU A 164 -1.93 8.71 -14.69
C LEU A 164 -1.30 9.38 -13.49
N ARG A 165 -1.29 10.72 -13.45
CA ARG A 165 -0.86 11.50 -12.28
C ARG A 165 -1.93 12.46 -11.85
N LEU A 166 -2.40 12.33 -10.61
CA LEU A 166 -3.42 13.21 -10.03
C LEU A 166 -2.86 13.87 -8.77
N ARG A 167 -3.04 15.17 -8.65
CA ARG A 167 -2.85 15.84 -7.36
C ARG A 167 -4.04 15.50 -6.49
N LEU A 168 -3.76 15.03 -5.27
CA LEU A 168 -4.80 14.64 -4.34
C LEU A 168 -5.29 15.82 -3.51
N PRO A 169 -6.60 15.87 -3.22
CA PRO A 169 -7.10 16.73 -2.18
C PRO A 169 -6.55 16.27 -0.83
N VAL A 170 -6.20 17.22 0.03
CA VAL A 170 -5.78 16.99 1.40
C VAL A 170 -6.54 17.98 2.26
N LEU A 171 -7.08 17.53 3.38
CA LEU A 171 -7.78 18.39 4.34
C LEU A 171 -6.80 19.42 4.94
N PRO A 172 -7.30 20.56 5.47
CA PRO A 172 -6.45 21.61 6.04
C PRO A 172 -5.48 21.10 7.11
N ASP A 173 -5.95 20.15 7.93
CA ASP A 173 -5.21 19.47 9.00
C ASP A 173 -4.19 18.43 8.48
N GLY A 174 -4.10 18.24 7.15
CA GLY A 174 -3.18 17.31 6.51
C GLY A 174 -3.73 15.91 6.31
N ALA A 175 -4.96 15.60 6.75
CA ALA A 175 -5.55 14.29 6.56
C ALA A 175 -5.91 14.03 5.08
N TYR A 176 -5.75 12.79 4.66
CA TYR A 176 -6.12 12.33 3.32
C TYR A 176 -6.63 10.89 3.38
N ASP A 177 -7.54 10.54 2.48
CA ASP A 177 -8.07 9.19 2.34
C ASP A 177 -8.56 8.96 0.91
N LEU A 178 -7.97 8.00 0.23
CA LEU A 178 -8.19 7.76 -1.19
C LEU A 178 -8.22 6.27 -1.48
N THR A 179 -9.20 5.84 -2.28
CA THR A 179 -9.25 4.50 -2.86
C THR A 179 -9.07 4.56 -4.38
N VAL A 180 -8.21 3.71 -4.91
CA VAL A 180 -8.09 3.43 -6.35
C VAL A 180 -8.58 2.01 -6.59
N SER A 181 -9.47 1.80 -7.57
CA SER A 181 -9.93 0.46 -7.95
C SER A 181 -10.00 0.28 -9.47
N ARG A 182 -9.77 -0.96 -9.93
CA ARG A 182 -9.99 -1.33 -11.34
C ARG A 182 -11.47 -1.65 -11.53
N LEU A 183 -12.09 -1.09 -12.57
CA LEU A 183 -13.46 -1.47 -12.93
C LEU A 183 -13.46 -2.86 -13.59
N GLY A 184 -14.31 -3.75 -13.06
CA GLY A 184 -14.41 -5.13 -13.54
C GLY A 184 -13.29 -6.07 -13.07
N GLY A 185 -12.53 -5.67 -12.06
CA GLY A 185 -11.49 -6.51 -11.42
C GLY A 185 -11.57 -6.44 -9.89
N ALA A 186 -10.69 -7.19 -9.22
CA ALA A 186 -10.56 -7.23 -7.76
C ALA A 186 -9.57 -6.16 -7.23
N PHE A 187 -8.79 -5.52 -8.10
CA PHE A 187 -7.73 -4.60 -7.69
C PHE A 187 -8.32 -3.40 -6.96
N SER A 188 -7.82 -3.19 -5.74
CA SER A 188 -8.07 -1.99 -4.97
C SER A 188 -6.86 -1.62 -4.10
N ARG A 189 -6.62 -0.32 -4.00
CA ARG A 189 -5.59 0.28 -3.15
C ARG A 189 -6.20 1.42 -2.37
N ARG A 190 -6.15 1.35 -1.04
CA ARG A 190 -6.52 2.48 -0.18
C ARG A 190 -5.28 3.11 0.42
N PHE A 191 -5.23 4.42 0.38
CA PHE A 191 -4.19 5.23 0.99
C PHE A 191 -4.85 6.24 1.92
N ALA A 192 -4.67 6.05 3.22
CA ALA A 192 -5.12 6.99 4.23
C ALA A 192 -3.99 7.35 5.18
N GLY A 193 -4.06 8.55 5.74
CA GLY A 193 -3.09 9.03 6.71
C GLY A 193 -3.11 10.54 6.82
N ARG A 194 -2.02 11.06 7.36
CA ARG A 194 -1.85 12.48 7.61
C ARG A 194 -0.47 12.91 7.11
N LEU A 195 -0.41 14.04 6.42
CA LEU A 195 0.87 14.70 6.14
C LEU A 195 1.43 15.27 7.44
N ALA A 196 2.72 15.03 7.72
CA ALA A 196 3.41 15.69 8.82
C ALA A 196 3.19 17.21 8.74
N SER A 197 2.86 17.83 9.87
CA SER A 197 2.74 19.29 9.92
C SER A 197 4.12 19.88 9.65
N GLN A 198 4.23 20.72 8.61
CA GLN A 198 5.37 21.63 8.50
C GLN A 198 5.10 22.86 9.35
N ASP A 199 4.95 22.67 10.66
CA ASP A 199 5.25 23.76 11.57
C ASP A 199 6.74 23.68 11.85
N PRO A 200 7.58 24.57 11.28
CA PRO A 200 8.84 24.84 11.92
C PRO A 200 8.48 25.50 13.24
N LEU A 201 8.42 24.73 14.33
CA LEU A 201 8.64 25.27 15.65
C LEU A 201 10.08 25.80 15.65
N ARG A 202 10.26 27.02 15.13
CA ARG A 202 11.36 27.87 15.50
C ARG A 202 11.16 28.18 16.97
N SER A 203 11.72 27.31 17.81
CA SER A 203 12.12 27.65 19.17
C SER A 203 13.14 28.79 19.06
N CYS A 204 12.67 30.03 19.01
CA CYS A 204 13.48 31.17 19.41
C CYS A 204 13.48 31.17 20.95
N GLY A 205 14.59 30.70 21.52
CA GLY A 205 14.98 30.89 22.90
C GLY A 205 16.43 31.34 22.92
#